data_AF-A0A7J4JFW5-F1
#
_entry.id   AF-A0A7J4JFW5-F1
#
_cell.length_a   1.000
_cell.length_b   1.000
_cell.length_c   1.000
_cell.angle_alpha   90.00
_cell.angle_beta   90.00
_cell.angle_gamma   90.00
#
_symmetry.space_group_name_H-M   'P 1'
#
loop_
_entity.id
_entity.type
_entity.pdbx_description
1 polymer ?
#
loop_
_entity_poly.entity_id
_entity_poly.type
_entity_poly.pdbx_seq_one_letter_code
_entity_poly.pdbx_strand_id
1 'polypeptide(L)'
;METERSMPSGVAFTAYSGYRLRFREAPADYGEVLVYADEKTLEEIRRRFPEKRGPPNVFAFLADKRLLARCTDSVVPDALLFADLWNQREWYAREFLNALKKRLAP
;
A
#
# COMPACT_ATOMS: atom_id res chain seq x y z
N MET A 1 1.57 8.91 8.37
CA MET A 1 0.85 8.28 9.48
C MET A 1 1.83 7.40 10.25
N GLU A 2 1.52 7.05 11.50
CA GLU A 2 2.40 6.32 12.42
C GLU A 2 2.70 4.88 11.96
N THR A 3 1.69 4.20 11.37
CA THR A 3 1.82 2.83 10.85
C THR A 3 2.82 2.72 9.71
N GLU A 4 2.76 3.62 8.71
CA GLU A 4 3.68 3.63 7.57
C GLU A 4 5.14 3.81 8.00
N ARG A 5 5.37 4.67 9.01
CA ARG A 5 6.72 4.93 9.56
C ARG A 5 7.26 3.75 10.37
N SER A 6 6.38 2.92 10.89
CA SER A 6 6.75 1.71 11.65
C SER A 6 7.04 0.50 10.75
N MET A 7 6.74 0.60 9.44
CA MET A 7 7.02 -0.48 8.49
C MET A 7 8.52 -0.76 8.38
N PRO A 8 8.91 -2.04 8.23
CA PRO A 8 10.29 -2.40 7.98
C PRO A 8 10.76 -1.97 6.59
N SER A 9 12.07 -1.88 6.40
CA SER A 9 12.64 -1.72 5.06
C SER A 9 12.34 -2.95 4.20
N GLY A 10 12.16 -2.76 2.89
CA GLY A 10 11.89 -3.86 1.96
C GLY A 10 10.41 -4.06 1.63
N VAL A 11 9.52 -3.22 2.19
CA VAL A 11 8.12 -3.18 1.78
C VAL A 11 7.92 -2.34 0.51
N ALA A 12 6.93 -2.74 -0.27
CA ALA A 12 6.35 -1.95 -1.34
C ALA A 12 4.92 -1.56 -0.99
N PHE A 13 4.70 -0.28 -0.70
CA PHE A 13 3.40 0.29 -0.41
C PHE A 13 2.50 0.28 -1.66
N THR A 14 1.24 -0.07 -1.45
CA THR A 14 0.19 -0.02 -2.46
C THR A 14 -1.06 0.69 -1.93
N ALA A 15 -2.13 0.70 -2.71
CA ALA A 15 -3.41 1.31 -2.43
C ALA A 15 -3.26 2.75 -1.91
N TYR A 16 -3.84 3.07 -0.75
CA TYR A 16 -3.90 4.42 -0.19
C TYR A 16 -2.51 4.98 0.16
N SER A 17 -1.70 4.19 0.88
CA SER A 17 -0.35 4.59 1.28
C SER A 17 0.58 4.73 0.08
N GLY A 18 0.49 3.81 -0.89
CA GLY A 18 1.26 3.86 -2.13
C GLY A 18 0.94 5.13 -2.93
N TYR A 19 -0.34 5.46 -3.09
CA TYR A 19 -0.77 6.68 -3.77
C TYR A 19 -0.22 7.93 -3.08
N ARG A 20 -0.40 8.01 -1.76
CA ARG A 20 0.05 9.18 -0.99
C ARG A 20 1.55 9.37 -1.04
N LEU A 21 2.33 8.29 -0.92
CA LEU A 21 3.80 8.38 -0.99
C LEU A 21 4.26 8.85 -2.38
N ARG A 22 3.60 8.36 -3.44
CA ARG A 22 3.94 8.70 -4.83
C ARG A 22 3.57 10.13 -5.22
N PHE A 23 2.37 10.58 -4.84
CA PHE A 23 1.84 11.89 -5.28
C PHE A 23 1.87 12.98 -4.19
N ARG A 24 2.32 12.64 -2.98
CA ARG A 24 2.39 13.52 -1.79
C ARG A 24 1.05 14.17 -1.44
N GLU A 25 -0.05 13.52 -1.78
CA GLU A 25 -1.41 13.95 -1.49
C GLU A 25 -2.27 12.76 -1.03
N ALA A 26 -3.31 13.02 -0.26
CA ALA A 26 -4.31 12.02 0.10
C ALA A 26 -5.70 12.59 -0.26
N PRO A 27 -6.42 12.00 -1.23
CA PRO A 27 -7.76 12.46 -1.63
C PRO A 27 -8.82 12.31 -0.52
N ALA A 28 -8.60 11.37 0.40
CA ALA A 28 -9.44 11.13 1.56
C ALA A 28 -8.61 10.55 2.71
N ASP A 29 -9.15 10.61 3.93
CA ASP A 29 -8.59 9.87 5.08
C ASP A 29 -8.73 8.36 4.88
N TYR A 30 -7.72 7.61 5.31
CA TYR A 30 -7.68 6.15 5.26
C TYR A 30 -7.02 5.60 6.53
N GLY A 31 -7.46 4.43 6.98
CA GLY A 31 -6.92 3.76 8.16
C GLY A 31 -6.04 2.55 7.86
N GLU A 32 -6.08 2.05 6.63
CA GLU A 32 -5.48 0.78 6.25
C GLU A 32 -4.14 0.98 5.51
N VAL A 33 -3.15 0.16 5.87
CA VAL A 33 -1.85 0.12 5.20
C VAL A 33 -1.70 -1.23 4.52
N LEU A 34 -1.61 -1.19 3.19
CA LEU A 34 -1.43 -2.36 2.34
C LEU A 34 0.00 -2.35 1.78
N VAL A 35 0.72 -3.47 1.95
CA VAL A 35 2.10 -3.63 1.50
C VAL A 35 2.34 -4.98 0.85
N TYR A 36 3.25 -5.00 -0.11
CA TYR A 36 3.89 -6.19 -0.64
C TYR A 36 5.28 -6.35 -0.04
N ALA A 37 5.70 -7.58 0.27
CA ALA A 37 6.99 -7.86 0.86
C ALA A 37 7.46 -9.29 0.54
N ASP A 38 8.77 -9.53 0.65
CA ASP A 38 9.31 -10.90 0.64
C ASP A 38 9.03 -11.62 1.97
N GLU A 39 9.24 -12.93 2.00
CA GLU A 39 8.95 -13.79 3.17
C GLU A 39 9.64 -13.32 4.46
N LYS A 40 10.92 -12.96 4.39
CA LYS A 40 11.68 -12.49 5.57
C LYS A 40 11.10 -11.18 6.09
N THR A 41 10.76 -10.28 5.18
CA THR A 41 10.16 -8.99 5.54
C THR A 41 8.75 -9.17 6.10
N LEU A 42 7.96 -10.14 5.61
CA LEU A 42 6.65 -10.50 6.19
C LEU A 42 6.75 -11.01 7.63
N GLU A 43 7.77 -11.83 7.96
CA GLU A 43 8.01 -12.24 9.34
C GLU A 43 8.30 -11.04 10.24
N GLU A 44 9.08 -10.07 9.75
CA GLU A 44 9.36 -8.83 10.49
C GLU A 44 8.09 -7.98 10.68
N ILE A 45 7.25 -7.86 9.65
CA ILE A 45 5.93 -7.18 9.75
C ILE A 45 5.08 -7.87 10.83
N ARG A 46 4.99 -9.20 10.83
CA ARG A 46 4.20 -9.94 11.82
C ARG A 46 4.68 -9.73 13.26
N ARG A 47 5.99 -9.55 13.46
CA ARG A 47 6.56 -9.22 14.78
C ARG A 47 6.28 -7.79 15.21
N ARG A 48 6.34 -6.82 14.28
CA ARG A 48 6.08 -5.40 14.56
C ARG A 48 4.59 -5.09 14.72
N PHE A 49 3.74 -5.79 13.97
CA PHE A 49 2.29 -5.63 13.93
C PHE A 49 1.63 -6.97 14.28
N PRO A 50 1.68 -7.41 15.55
CA PRO A 50 1.03 -8.64 15.98
C PRO A 50 -0.48 -8.53 15.77
N GLU A 51 -1.12 -9.67 15.49
CA GLU A 51 -2.57 -9.76 15.32
C GLU A 51 -3.27 -9.30 16.63
N LYS A 52 -4.20 -8.35 16.51
CA LYS A 52 -4.95 -7.79 17.63
C LYS A 52 -6.44 -8.02 17.42
N ARG A 53 -7.21 -8.00 18.51
CA ARG A 53 -8.68 -7.99 18.43
C ARG A 53 -9.14 -6.66 17.81
N GLY A 54 -10.04 -6.74 16.84
CA GLY A 54 -10.61 -5.58 16.15
C GLY A 54 -10.46 -5.68 14.63
N PRO A 55 -10.90 -4.66 13.89
CA PRO A 55 -10.72 -4.60 12.45
C PRO A 55 -9.22 -4.52 12.10
N PRO A 56 -8.73 -5.32 11.14
CA PRO A 56 -7.34 -5.24 10.69
C PRO A 56 -7.08 -3.91 9.98
N ASN A 57 -5.90 -3.33 10.22
CA ASN A 57 -5.46 -2.09 9.59
C ASN A 57 -4.10 -2.21 8.86
N VAL A 58 -3.50 -3.40 8.89
CA VAL A 58 -2.28 -3.73 8.16
C VAL A 58 -2.54 -5.01 7.38
N PHE A 59 -2.34 -4.94 6.06
CA PHE A 59 -2.43 -6.09 5.16
C PHE A 59 -1.10 -6.23 4.44
N ALA A 60 -0.49 -7.40 4.58
CA ALA A 60 0.82 -7.69 4.01
C ALA A 60 0.73 -8.90 3.08
N PHE A 61 1.14 -8.72 1.83
CA PHE A 61 1.06 -9.73 0.78
C PHE A 61 2.46 -10.21 0.39
N LEU A 62 2.59 -11.51 0.14
CA LEU A 62 3.83 -12.07 -0.40
C LEU A 62 4.05 -11.58 -1.84
N ALA A 63 5.25 -11.09 -2.12
CA ALA A 63 5.67 -10.66 -3.44
C ALA A 63 6.91 -11.42 -3.91
N ASP A 64 6.93 -11.72 -5.21
CA ASP A 64 8.12 -12.23 -5.86
C ASP A 64 9.17 -11.11 -6.09
N LYS A 65 10.44 -11.51 -6.21
CA LYS A 65 11.57 -10.62 -6.47
C LYS A 65 11.36 -9.72 -7.70
N ARG A 66 10.66 -10.21 -8.73
CA ARG A 66 10.35 -9.43 -9.94
C ARG A 66 9.45 -8.25 -9.66
N LEU A 67 8.47 -8.37 -8.75
CA LEU A 67 7.60 -7.26 -8.39
C LEU A 67 8.38 -6.22 -7.59
N LEU A 68 9.12 -6.67 -6.57
CA LEU A 68 9.90 -5.79 -5.71
C LEU A 68 10.98 -5.01 -6.50
N ALA A 69 11.61 -5.65 -7.49
CA ALA A 69 12.59 -5.01 -8.36
C ALA A 69 12.01 -3.91 -9.28
N ARG A 70 10.69 -3.86 -9.46
CA ARG A 70 10.00 -2.83 -10.27
C ARG A 70 9.43 -1.69 -9.43
N CYS A 71 9.55 -1.77 -8.11
CA CYS A 71 9.06 -0.74 -7.21
C CYS A 71 10.01 0.46 -7.22
N THR A 72 9.47 1.66 -7.04
CA THR A 72 10.24 2.91 -6.98
C THR A 72 9.88 3.62 -5.69
N ASP A 73 10.88 4.05 -4.92
CA ASP A 73 10.70 4.70 -3.61
C ASP A 73 9.77 3.92 -2.67
N SER A 74 9.92 2.59 -2.65
CA SER A 74 9.06 1.68 -1.88
C SER A 74 7.57 1.74 -2.27
N VAL A 75 7.22 2.16 -3.48
CA VAL A 75 5.85 2.13 -4.01
C VAL A 75 5.76 1.19 -5.22
N VAL A 76 4.66 0.44 -5.30
CA VAL A 76 4.37 -0.44 -6.45
C VAL A 76 4.21 0.33 -7.77
N PRO A 77 4.36 -0.32 -8.93
CA PRO A 77 4.07 0.31 -10.23
C PRO A 77 2.62 0.83 -10.33
N ASP A 78 2.42 1.90 -11.11
CA ASP A 78 1.10 2.55 -11.24
C ASP A 78 -0.03 1.61 -11.68
N ALA A 79 0.27 0.62 -12.53
CA ALA A 79 -0.70 -0.38 -12.95
C ALA A 79 -1.18 -1.26 -11.79
N LEU A 80 -0.26 -1.66 -10.90
CA LEU A 80 -0.62 -2.42 -9.70
C LEU A 80 -1.32 -1.53 -8.67
N LEU A 81 -0.85 -0.29 -8.50
CA LEU A 81 -1.51 0.70 -7.65
C LEU A 81 -2.99 0.90 -8.05
N PHE A 82 -3.25 0.99 -9.36
CA PHE A 82 -4.60 1.07 -9.91
C PHE A 82 -5.42 -0.19 -9.62
N ALA A 83 -4.85 -1.38 -9.88
CA ALA A 83 -5.54 -2.64 -9.65
C ALA A 83 -5.91 -2.83 -8.17
N ASP A 84 -4.99 -2.50 -7.27
CA ASP A 84 -5.21 -2.64 -5.83
C ASP A 84 -6.26 -1.67 -5.32
N LEU A 85 -6.25 -0.40 -5.76
CA LEU A 85 -7.29 0.59 -5.45
C LEU A 85 -8.65 0.19 -6.04
N TRP A 86 -8.67 -0.38 -7.24
CA TRP A 86 -9.91 -0.85 -7.87
C TRP A 86 -10.55 -2.01 -7.10
N ASN A 87 -9.73 -2.86 -6.46
CA ASN A 87 -10.20 -4.00 -5.68
C ASN A 87 -10.69 -3.63 -4.25
N GLN A 88 -10.41 -2.41 -3.78
CA GLN A 88 -10.86 -1.97 -2.46
C GLN A 88 -12.38 -1.70 -2.43
N ARG A 89 -13.02 -2.01 -1.30
CA ARG A 89 -14.49 -1.92 -1.16
C ARG A 89 -14.94 -0.68 -0.41
N GLU A 90 -14.00 0.01 0.23
CA GLU A 90 -14.22 1.14 1.09
C GLU A 90 -14.64 2.36 0.27
N TRP A 91 -15.52 3.19 0.83
CA TRP A 91 -16.08 4.34 0.11
C TRP A 91 -14.99 5.32 -0.37
N TYR A 92 -13.91 5.48 0.41
CA TYR A 92 -12.80 6.36 0.10
C TYR A 92 -11.91 5.83 -1.04
N ALA A 93 -11.96 4.54 -1.37
CA ALA A 93 -11.24 3.99 -2.52
C ALA A 93 -11.63 4.66 -3.83
N ARG A 94 -12.89 5.10 -3.96
CA ARG A 94 -13.36 5.81 -5.14
C ARG A 94 -12.62 7.15 -5.34
N GLU A 95 -12.35 7.88 -4.27
CA GLU A 95 -11.64 9.17 -4.33
C GLU A 95 -10.19 8.97 -4.78
N PHE A 96 -9.50 7.99 -4.19
CA PHE A 96 -8.14 7.62 -4.61
C PHE A 96 -8.07 7.14 -6.06
N LEU A 97 -9.00 6.28 -6.47
CA LEU A 97 -9.06 5.77 -7.82
C LEU A 97 -9.32 6.87 -8.85
N ASN A 98 -10.24 7.80 -8.56
CA ASN A 98 -10.54 8.94 -9.42
C ASN A 98 -9.33 9.88 -9.54
N ALA A 99 -8.63 10.13 -8.43
CA ALA A 99 -7.43 10.95 -8.43
C ALA A 99 -6.29 10.28 -9.22
N LEU A 100 -6.09 8.96 -9.08
CA LEU A 100 -5.10 8.21 -9.86
C LEU A 100 -5.40 8.23 -11.35
N LYS A 101 -6.66 8.06 -11.76
CA LYS A 101 -7.06 8.15 -13.17
C LYS A 101 -6.68 9.50 -13.79
N LYS A 102 -6.83 10.60 -13.06
CA LYS A 102 -6.42 11.94 -13.53
C LYS A 102 -4.90 12.08 -13.69
N ARG A 103 -4.12 11.33 -12.90
CA ARG A 103 -2.64 11.31 -12.99
C ARG A 103 -2.13 10.43 -14.14
N LEU A 104 -2.88 9.38 -14.51
CA LEU A 104 -2.51 8.43 -15.57
C LEU A 104 -3.07 8.79 -16.95
N ALA A 105 -4.06 9.66 -17.01
CA ALA A 105 -4.58 10.19 -18.26
C ALA A 105 -3.51 11.07 -18.95
N PRO A 106 -3.41 11.04 -20.29
CA PRO A 106 -2.48 11.87 -21.06
C PRO A 106 -2.79 13.37 -20.98
#